data_AF-A0A1A8J2H3-F1
#
_entry.id   AF-A0A1A8J2H3-F1
#
_cell.length_a   1.000
_cell.length_b   1.000
_cell.length_c   1.000
_cell.angle_alpha   90.00
_cell.angle_beta   90.00
_cell.angle_gamma   90.00
#
_symmetry.space_group_name_H-M   'P 1'
#
loop_
_entity.id
_entity.type
_entity.pdbx_description
1 polymer ?
#
loop_
_entity_poly.entity_id
_entity_poly.type
_entity_poly.pdbx_seq_one_letter_code
_entity_poly.pdbx_strand_id
1 'polypeptide(L)'
;ILIVDWDVHHGNGTQQAFYADPSVLYLSLHRYDDGNFFPGSGAPDEVGSGAGEGFSVNIAFTGGLEPPMGDAEYLAAFRTLVMPIANEFAPDMVLVSSGFDAVDGHAPPLGGYKLTAKCFGYLTRQLMALAGGRLVLALEGGHDLKAICDASEACISALLGNELDPISYEVLQQRPNANAVHSMEKVVEIHGKYWRSLQRSASTLGCSLSEALQRDTEEAETVSAMASLSVANKHKRSEEEPMEEEALI
;
A
#
# COMPACT_ATOMS: atom_id res chain seq x y z
N ILE A 1 -7.92 4.16 14.25
CA ILE A 1 -6.76 3.23 14.36
C ILE A 1 -6.63 2.50 13.03
N LEU A 2 -5.42 2.30 12.52
CA LEU A 2 -5.18 1.45 11.36
C LEU A 2 -4.60 0.11 11.82
N ILE A 3 -5.14 -0.99 11.33
CA ILE A 3 -4.56 -2.33 11.46
C ILE A 3 -4.17 -2.81 10.06
N VAL A 4 -2.88 -3.05 9.85
CA VAL A 4 -2.36 -3.71 8.64
C VAL A 4 -1.99 -5.13 9.01
N ASP A 5 -2.61 -6.09 8.34
CA ASP A 5 -2.29 -7.51 8.47
C ASP A 5 -1.59 -7.96 7.19
N TRP A 6 -0.32 -8.36 7.33
CA TRP A 6 0.48 -8.88 6.22
C TRP A 6 0.87 -10.34 6.43
N ASP A 7 0.28 -11.03 7.41
CA ASP A 7 0.34 -12.48 7.47
C ASP A 7 -0.21 -13.05 6.16
N VAL A 8 0.38 -14.13 5.65
CA VAL A 8 -0.05 -14.68 4.35
C VAL A 8 -1.51 -15.18 4.40
N HIS A 9 -2.03 -15.43 5.60
CA HIS A 9 -3.42 -15.83 5.85
C HIS A 9 -4.27 -14.64 6.26
N HIS A 10 -5.54 -14.66 5.85
CA HIS A 10 -6.49 -13.64 6.26
C HIS A 10 -6.73 -13.64 7.78
N GLY A 11 -6.55 -12.49 8.43
CA GLY A 11 -6.88 -12.23 9.84
C GLY A 11 -8.38 -12.16 10.12
N ASN A 12 -9.09 -13.28 9.94
CA ASN A 12 -10.54 -13.37 10.06
C ASN A 12 -11.10 -12.92 11.42
N GLY A 13 -10.35 -13.12 12.51
CA GLY A 13 -10.71 -12.65 13.84
C GLY A 13 -10.68 -11.12 13.95
N THR A 14 -9.63 -10.48 13.42
CA THR A 14 -9.48 -9.02 13.39
C THR A 14 -10.55 -8.39 12.53
N GLN A 15 -10.81 -8.94 11.33
CA GLN A 15 -11.90 -8.49 10.48
C GLN A 15 -13.25 -8.50 11.23
N GLN A 16 -13.57 -9.63 11.87
CA GLN A 16 -14.84 -9.79 12.60
C GLN A 16 -14.97 -8.78 13.75
N ALA A 17 -13.88 -8.51 14.48
CA ALA A 17 -13.89 -7.63 15.64
C ALA A 17 -14.28 -6.18 15.30
N PHE A 18 -13.95 -5.72 14.09
CA PHE A 18 -14.14 -4.32 13.67
C PHE A 18 -15.05 -4.14 12.45
N TYR A 19 -15.72 -5.20 11.98
CA TYR A 19 -16.46 -5.22 10.71
C TYR A 19 -17.55 -4.14 10.56
N ALA A 20 -18.07 -3.63 11.67
CA ALA A 20 -19.09 -2.56 11.70
C ALA A 20 -18.58 -1.21 12.24
N ASP A 21 -17.29 -1.11 12.56
CA ASP A 21 -16.68 0.04 13.24
C ASP A 21 -15.83 0.90 12.28
N PRO A 22 -16.28 2.10 11.88
CA PRO A 22 -15.51 2.97 10.99
C PRO A 22 -14.31 3.66 11.67
N SER A 23 -14.18 3.56 13.00
CA SER A 23 -13.04 4.15 13.71
C SER A 23 -11.76 3.30 13.60
N VAL A 24 -11.89 2.06 13.12
CA VAL A 24 -10.78 1.14 12.86
C VAL A 24 -10.81 0.72 11.40
N LEU A 25 -9.75 1.06 10.67
CA LEU A 25 -9.52 0.56 9.31
C LEU A 25 -8.71 -0.74 9.41
N TYR A 26 -9.22 -1.82 8.86
CA TYR A 26 -8.54 -3.09 8.72
C TYR A 26 -8.14 -3.32 7.25
N LEU A 27 -6.85 -3.54 7.01
CA LEU A 27 -6.26 -3.85 5.70
C LEU A 27 -5.54 -5.20 5.80
N SER A 28 -5.96 -6.19 5.03
CA SER A 28 -5.29 -7.51 4.98
C SER A 28 -4.68 -7.74 3.60
N LEU A 29 -3.43 -8.19 3.55
CA LEU A 29 -2.78 -8.72 2.35
C LEU A 29 -2.60 -10.22 2.53
N HIS A 30 -3.36 -11.01 1.79
CA HIS A 30 -3.36 -12.46 2.02
C HIS A 30 -3.51 -13.23 0.73
N ARG A 31 -3.02 -14.48 0.76
CA ARG A 31 -3.32 -15.46 -0.27
C ARG A 31 -4.76 -15.92 -0.10
N TYR A 32 -5.57 -15.69 -1.11
CA TYR A 32 -6.99 -16.03 -1.07
C TYR A 32 -7.33 -17.20 -2.00
N ASP A 33 -6.83 -17.17 -3.23
CA ASP A 33 -7.08 -18.20 -4.26
C ASP A 33 -8.57 -18.59 -4.35
N ASP A 34 -9.44 -17.58 -4.44
CA ASP A 34 -10.90 -17.74 -4.49
C ASP A 34 -11.48 -18.57 -3.34
N GLY A 35 -10.94 -18.38 -2.14
CA GLY A 35 -11.36 -19.07 -0.92
C GLY A 35 -10.77 -20.48 -0.75
N ASN A 36 -9.83 -20.90 -1.61
CA ASN A 36 -9.20 -22.22 -1.55
C ASN A 36 -7.91 -22.27 -0.71
N PHE A 37 -7.52 -21.16 -0.10
CA PHE A 37 -6.40 -21.11 0.86
C PHE A 37 -6.91 -20.83 2.28
N PHE A 38 -6.27 -21.41 3.30
CA PHE A 38 -6.70 -21.21 4.69
C PHE A 38 -6.69 -19.73 5.06
N PRO A 39 -7.68 -19.21 5.82
CA PRO A 39 -8.86 -19.89 6.37
C PRO A 39 -10.08 -19.93 5.43
N GLY A 40 -9.97 -19.42 4.19
CA GLY A 40 -11.03 -19.40 3.18
C GLY A 40 -11.92 -18.15 3.19
N SER A 41 -11.81 -17.32 4.23
CA SER A 41 -12.46 -16.00 4.34
C SER A 41 -11.61 -14.87 3.74
N GLY A 42 -12.14 -13.64 3.70
CA GLY A 42 -11.39 -12.46 3.29
C GLY A 42 -11.52 -12.19 1.81
N ALA A 43 -12.70 -12.43 1.24
CA ALA A 43 -12.99 -12.07 -0.14
C ALA A 43 -12.91 -10.55 -0.32
N PRO A 44 -12.56 -10.05 -1.52
CA PRO A 44 -12.42 -8.61 -1.76
C PRO A 44 -13.75 -7.85 -1.67
N ASP A 45 -14.91 -8.52 -1.70
CA ASP A 45 -16.23 -7.93 -1.52
C ASP A 45 -16.71 -7.89 -0.05
N GLU A 46 -15.93 -8.43 0.89
CA GLU A 46 -16.16 -8.32 2.34
C GLU A 46 -15.71 -6.95 2.89
N VAL A 47 -16.46 -5.90 2.54
CA VAL A 47 -16.06 -4.49 2.74
C VAL A 47 -16.44 -3.88 4.10
N GLY A 48 -16.98 -4.67 5.03
CA GLY A 48 -17.58 -4.17 6.28
C GLY A 48 -19.11 -4.14 6.23
N SER A 49 -19.73 -3.58 7.28
CA SER A 49 -21.20 -3.51 7.40
C SER A 49 -21.66 -2.26 8.16
N GLY A 50 -22.87 -1.79 7.85
CA GLY A 50 -23.44 -0.62 8.54
C GLY A 50 -22.54 0.60 8.43
N ALA A 51 -22.14 1.17 9.57
CA ALA A 51 -21.26 2.33 9.59
C ALA A 51 -19.82 2.00 9.15
N GLY A 52 -19.39 0.74 9.25
CA GLY A 52 -18.04 0.29 8.88
C GLY A 52 -17.87 -0.10 7.41
N GLU A 53 -18.89 0.07 6.56
CA GLU A 53 -18.73 -0.19 5.13
C GLU A 53 -17.61 0.68 4.51
N GLY A 54 -16.68 0.02 3.84
CA GLY A 54 -15.48 0.62 3.26
C GLY A 54 -14.24 0.53 4.15
N PHE A 55 -14.37 0.17 5.44
CA PHE A 55 -13.29 0.14 6.44
C PHE A 55 -12.73 -1.26 6.72
N SER A 56 -13.19 -2.28 6.00
CA SER A 56 -12.53 -3.58 5.87
C SER A 56 -12.06 -3.72 4.43
N VAL A 57 -10.76 -3.84 4.21
CA VAL A 57 -10.16 -3.86 2.87
C VAL A 57 -9.31 -5.13 2.72
N ASN A 58 -9.77 -6.04 1.89
CA ASN A 58 -9.12 -7.31 1.62
C ASN A 58 -8.34 -7.26 0.31
N ILE A 59 -7.02 -7.19 0.40
CA ILE A 59 -6.10 -7.35 -0.73
C ILE A 59 -5.89 -8.85 -0.93
N ALA A 60 -6.94 -9.48 -1.43
CA ALA A 60 -7.08 -10.91 -1.61
C ALA A 60 -6.40 -11.34 -2.92
N PHE A 61 -5.16 -11.84 -2.83
CA PHE A 61 -4.44 -12.33 -3.99
C PHE A 61 -5.03 -13.67 -4.46
N THR A 62 -5.51 -13.70 -5.71
CA THR A 62 -5.99 -14.89 -6.41
C THR A 62 -5.10 -15.20 -7.61
N GLY A 63 -4.94 -16.48 -7.94
CA GLY A 63 -4.23 -16.96 -9.13
C GLY A 63 -3.20 -18.05 -8.84
N GLY A 64 -3.16 -18.52 -7.59
CA GLY A 64 -2.27 -19.58 -7.16
C GLY A 64 -0.81 -19.13 -7.09
N LEU A 65 0.07 -20.06 -7.47
CA LEU A 65 1.52 -19.92 -7.36
C LEU A 65 2.19 -19.94 -8.75
N GLU A 66 1.51 -19.45 -9.78
CA GLU A 66 2.00 -19.41 -11.17
C GLU A 66 1.97 -17.98 -11.75
N PRO A 67 2.99 -17.14 -11.46
CA PRO A 67 4.04 -17.36 -10.46
C PRO A 67 3.57 -17.03 -9.03
N PRO A 68 4.31 -17.42 -7.98
CA PRO A 68 4.04 -16.96 -6.62
C PRO A 68 4.20 -15.44 -6.50
N MET A 69 3.46 -14.82 -5.58
CA MET A 69 3.67 -13.41 -5.25
C MET A 69 5.02 -13.22 -4.53
N GLY A 70 5.69 -12.11 -4.79
CA GLY A 70 6.94 -11.73 -4.14
C GLY A 70 7.01 -10.22 -3.87
N ASP A 71 8.24 -9.70 -3.81
CA ASP A 71 8.50 -8.31 -3.44
C ASP A 71 7.82 -7.31 -4.37
N ALA A 72 7.88 -7.52 -5.69
CA ALA A 72 7.29 -6.61 -6.67
C ALA A 72 5.77 -6.47 -6.48
N GLU A 73 5.08 -7.57 -6.20
CA GLU A 73 3.64 -7.59 -5.97
C GLU A 73 3.24 -6.88 -4.67
N TYR A 74 3.93 -7.15 -3.56
CA TYR A 74 3.63 -6.51 -2.29
C TYR A 74 3.99 -5.02 -2.29
N LEU A 75 5.12 -4.64 -2.91
CA LEU A 75 5.48 -3.23 -3.08
C LEU A 75 4.47 -2.50 -3.96
N ALA A 76 3.95 -3.13 -5.02
CA ALA A 76 2.89 -2.56 -5.83
C ALA A 76 1.58 -2.42 -5.05
N ALA A 77 1.18 -3.44 -4.28
CA ALA A 77 -0.01 -3.38 -3.43
C ALA A 77 0.11 -2.28 -2.37
N PHE A 78 1.29 -2.11 -1.77
CA PHE A 78 1.54 -1.01 -0.83
C PHE A 78 1.41 0.36 -1.50
N ARG A 79 2.09 0.53 -2.64
CA ARG A 79 2.10 1.78 -3.41
C ARG A 79 0.71 2.18 -3.88
N THR A 80 -0.13 1.22 -4.26
CA THR A 80 -1.37 1.50 -4.99
C THR A 80 -2.65 1.32 -4.18
N LEU A 81 -2.62 0.53 -3.11
CA LEU A 81 -3.79 0.24 -2.26
C LEU A 81 -3.54 0.65 -0.81
N VAL A 82 -2.57 0.02 -0.13
CA VAL A 82 -2.35 0.19 1.32
C VAL A 82 -2.06 1.65 1.67
N MET A 83 -1.00 2.23 1.09
CA MET A 83 -0.58 3.58 1.43
C MET A 83 -1.58 4.64 0.97
N PRO A 84 -2.18 4.59 -0.23
CA PRO A 84 -3.22 5.55 -0.61
C PRO A 84 -4.42 5.55 0.34
N ILE A 85 -4.98 4.37 0.67
CA ILE A 85 -6.11 4.25 1.59
C ILE A 85 -5.71 4.70 3.00
N ALA A 86 -4.56 4.24 3.50
CA ALA A 86 -4.09 4.58 4.85
C ALA A 86 -3.81 6.09 5.01
N ASN A 87 -3.27 6.76 3.98
CA ASN A 87 -3.08 8.22 4.01
C ASN A 87 -4.41 8.98 3.98
N GLU A 88 -5.39 8.53 3.20
CA GLU A 88 -6.74 9.13 3.18
C GLU A 88 -7.48 8.93 4.51
N PHE A 89 -7.30 7.77 5.15
CA PHE A 89 -7.84 7.47 6.47
C PHE A 89 -7.18 8.27 7.61
N ALA A 90 -5.90 8.64 7.44
CA ALA A 90 -5.13 9.45 8.39
C ALA A 90 -5.15 8.92 9.84
N PRO A 91 -4.60 7.72 10.12
CA PRO A 91 -4.71 7.09 11.42
C PRO A 91 -3.93 7.82 12.52
N ASP A 92 -4.47 7.77 13.75
CA ASP A 92 -3.75 8.21 14.95
C ASP A 92 -2.74 7.18 15.48
N MET A 93 -2.86 5.92 15.10
CA MET A 93 -1.99 4.80 15.49
C MET A 93 -2.07 3.70 14.44
N VAL A 94 -0.94 3.03 14.19
CA VAL A 94 -0.85 1.85 13.32
C VAL A 94 -0.48 0.63 14.17
N LEU A 95 -1.26 -0.44 14.01
CA LEU A 95 -0.95 -1.77 14.51
C LEU A 95 -0.68 -2.67 13.31
N VAL A 96 0.32 -3.53 13.42
CA VAL A 96 0.66 -4.48 12.35
C VAL A 96 0.58 -5.89 12.91
N SER A 97 -0.35 -6.68 12.38
CA SER A 97 -0.38 -8.14 12.54
C SER A 97 0.70 -8.72 11.62
N SER A 98 1.85 -9.00 12.21
CA SER A 98 3.12 -9.13 11.51
C SER A 98 3.55 -10.59 11.34
N GLY A 99 2.79 -11.35 10.56
CA GLY A 99 3.19 -12.70 10.12
C GLY A 99 4.30 -12.66 9.07
N PHE A 100 5.15 -13.70 9.04
CA PHE A 100 6.28 -13.79 8.10
C PHE A 100 6.26 -15.06 7.23
N ASP A 101 5.11 -15.71 7.10
CA ASP A 101 4.89 -16.90 6.26
C ASP A 101 4.75 -16.62 4.75
N ALA A 102 4.69 -15.34 4.35
CA ALA A 102 4.82 -14.93 2.96
C ALA A 102 6.30 -14.88 2.47
N VAL A 103 7.27 -14.92 3.41
CA VAL A 103 8.70 -14.95 3.10
C VAL A 103 9.07 -16.27 2.42
N ASP A 104 10.00 -16.23 1.47
CA ASP A 104 10.56 -17.43 0.85
C ASP A 104 11.07 -18.43 1.90
N GLY A 105 10.90 -19.72 1.62
CA GLY A 105 11.17 -20.83 2.55
C GLY A 105 9.90 -21.53 3.05
N HIS A 106 8.74 -20.88 3.00
CA HIS A 106 7.47 -21.50 3.37
C HIS A 106 6.87 -22.32 2.22
N ALA A 107 6.53 -23.58 2.51
CA ALA A 107 5.97 -24.49 1.51
C ALA A 107 4.55 -24.06 1.06
N PRO A 108 4.13 -24.42 -0.17
CA PRO A 108 2.81 -24.06 -0.72
C PRO A 108 1.58 -24.30 0.17
N PRO A 109 1.50 -25.35 1.01
CA PRO A 109 0.34 -25.54 1.90
C PRO A 109 0.27 -24.55 3.07
N LEU A 110 1.39 -23.88 3.40
CA LEU A 110 1.53 -22.98 4.54
C LEU A 110 1.68 -21.51 4.13
N GLY A 111 2.17 -21.26 2.92
CA GLY A 111 2.30 -19.92 2.35
C GLY A 111 2.50 -20.03 0.85
N GLY A 112 3.75 -20.27 0.43
CA GLY A 112 4.11 -20.52 -0.96
C GLY A 112 4.58 -19.28 -1.73
N TYR A 113 4.52 -18.10 -1.12
CA TYR A 113 5.06 -16.85 -1.65
C TYR A 113 6.58 -16.76 -1.53
N LYS A 114 7.14 -15.73 -2.16
CA LYS A 114 8.57 -15.55 -2.38
C LYS A 114 9.05 -14.16 -1.98
N LEU A 115 8.47 -13.59 -0.92
CA LEU A 115 8.97 -12.31 -0.39
C LEU A 115 10.35 -12.49 0.22
N THR A 116 11.17 -11.46 0.12
CA THR A 116 12.41 -11.37 0.88
C THR A 116 12.15 -10.77 2.25
N ALA A 117 12.90 -11.20 3.26
CA ALA A 117 12.90 -10.58 4.59
C ALA A 117 13.14 -9.06 4.53
N LYS A 118 14.00 -8.62 3.58
CA LYS A 118 14.30 -7.19 3.39
C LYS A 118 13.05 -6.39 3.02
N CYS A 119 12.17 -6.95 2.18
CA CYS A 119 10.92 -6.29 1.78
C CYS A 119 10.11 -5.85 3.00
N PHE A 120 9.99 -6.69 4.04
CA PHE A 120 9.28 -6.35 5.28
C PHE A 120 9.88 -5.14 6.01
N GLY A 121 11.19 -4.93 5.93
CA GLY A 121 11.83 -3.69 6.41
C GLY A 121 11.34 -2.45 5.65
N TYR A 122 11.19 -2.54 4.33
CA TYR A 122 10.63 -1.45 3.51
C TYR A 122 9.14 -1.23 3.76
N LEU A 123 8.35 -2.30 3.91
CA LEU A 123 6.93 -2.19 4.26
C LEU A 123 6.76 -1.51 5.63
N THR A 124 7.59 -1.91 6.61
CA THR A 124 7.66 -1.25 7.93
C THR A 124 7.97 0.23 7.79
N ARG A 125 9.00 0.59 7.00
CA ARG A 125 9.38 1.99 6.78
C ARG A 125 8.26 2.83 6.16
N GLN A 126 7.50 2.27 5.22
CA GLN A 126 6.36 2.96 4.63
C GLN A 126 5.28 3.25 5.69
N LEU A 127 4.94 2.27 6.53
CA LEU A 127 3.94 2.45 7.58
C LEU A 127 4.39 3.42 8.69
N MET A 128 5.69 3.53 8.96
CA MET A 128 6.25 4.51 9.91
C MET A 128 6.00 5.97 9.48
N ALA A 129 5.73 6.23 8.20
CA ALA A 129 5.38 7.57 7.73
C ALA A 129 3.95 8.00 8.15
N LEU A 130 3.12 7.05 8.59
CA LEU A 130 1.76 7.28 9.08
C LEU A 130 1.76 7.57 10.58
N ALA A 131 0.67 8.15 11.10
CA ALA A 131 0.43 8.34 12.52
C ALA A 131 1.59 9.03 13.29
N GLY A 132 2.43 9.83 12.60
CA GLY A 132 3.64 10.40 13.17
C GLY A 132 4.61 9.36 13.76
N GLY A 133 4.68 8.16 13.17
CA GLY A 133 5.54 7.07 13.61
C GLY A 133 5.00 6.23 14.77
N ARG A 134 3.75 6.45 15.22
CA ARG A 134 3.12 5.63 16.26
C ARG A 134 2.67 4.29 15.70
N LEU A 135 3.60 3.34 15.71
CA LEU A 135 3.46 2.05 15.06
C LEU A 135 3.97 0.91 15.96
N VAL A 136 3.22 -0.18 16.03
CA VAL A 136 3.57 -1.40 16.76
C VAL A 136 3.40 -2.60 15.85
N LEU A 137 4.43 -3.45 15.76
CA LEU A 137 4.37 -4.76 15.12
C LEU A 137 4.20 -5.83 16.19
N ALA A 138 3.23 -6.72 16.01
CA ALA A 138 3.05 -7.92 16.83
C ALA A 138 3.20 -9.16 15.95
N LEU A 139 4.07 -10.08 16.33
CA LEU A 139 4.31 -11.32 15.58
C LEU A 139 3.04 -12.17 15.53
N GLU A 140 2.71 -12.67 14.33
CA GLU A 140 1.62 -13.62 14.08
C GLU A 140 2.19 -14.97 13.59
N GLY A 141 1.99 -15.32 12.32
CA GLY A 141 2.54 -16.51 11.67
C GLY A 141 4.01 -16.39 11.24
N GLY A 142 4.46 -17.39 10.48
CA GLY A 142 5.86 -17.61 10.14
C GLY A 142 6.47 -18.79 10.90
N HIS A 143 7.03 -19.74 10.15
CA HIS A 143 7.42 -21.05 10.66
C HIS A 143 8.85 -21.45 10.30
N ASP A 144 9.37 -20.99 9.16
CA ASP A 144 10.78 -21.17 8.85
C ASP A 144 11.63 -20.25 9.74
N LEU A 145 12.46 -20.84 10.59
CA LEU A 145 13.23 -20.11 11.60
C LEU A 145 14.14 -19.05 11.00
N LYS A 146 14.74 -19.33 9.83
CA LYS A 146 15.62 -18.37 9.19
C LYS A 146 14.81 -17.19 8.63
N ALA A 147 13.71 -17.48 7.94
CA ALA A 147 12.81 -16.48 7.40
C ALA A 147 12.26 -15.54 8.47
N ILE A 148 11.75 -16.06 9.60
CA ILE A 148 11.20 -15.23 10.68
C ILE A 148 12.28 -14.40 11.37
N CYS A 149 13.49 -14.94 11.55
CA CYS A 149 14.60 -14.21 12.16
C CYS A 149 15.06 -13.06 11.27
N ASP A 150 15.31 -13.34 9.99
CA ASP A 150 15.76 -12.34 9.02
C ASP A 150 14.70 -11.22 8.85
N ALA A 151 13.41 -11.59 8.78
CA ALA A 151 12.33 -10.61 8.62
C ALA A 151 12.12 -9.78 9.89
N SER A 152 12.21 -10.39 11.07
CA SER A 152 12.19 -9.68 12.36
C SER A 152 13.34 -8.69 12.45
N GLU A 153 14.56 -9.11 12.07
CA GLU A 153 15.74 -8.23 12.04
C GLU A 153 15.52 -7.03 11.12
N ALA A 154 15.02 -7.26 9.90
CA ALA A 154 14.74 -6.19 8.94
C ALA A 154 13.70 -5.18 9.47
N CYS A 155 12.63 -5.67 10.10
CA CYS A 155 11.59 -4.81 10.70
C CYS A 155 12.14 -4.00 11.88
N ILE A 156 12.84 -4.62 12.82
CA ILE A 156 13.44 -3.92 13.97
C ILE A 156 14.48 -2.88 13.50
N SER A 157 15.30 -3.22 12.51
CA SER A 157 16.26 -2.28 11.93
C SER A 157 15.56 -1.05 11.33
N ALA A 158 14.43 -1.25 10.64
CA ALA A 158 13.61 -0.16 10.12
C ALA A 158 13.04 0.72 11.24
N LEU A 159 12.49 0.11 12.30
CA LEU A 159 11.93 0.82 13.46
C LEU A 159 12.96 1.67 14.21
N LEU A 160 14.20 1.18 14.29
CA LEU A 160 15.33 1.93 14.86
C LEU A 160 15.80 3.09 13.98
N GLY A 161 15.28 3.20 12.75
CA GLY A 161 15.64 4.24 11.81
C GLY A 161 16.96 3.99 11.08
N ASN A 162 17.53 2.78 11.19
CA ASN A 162 18.77 2.41 10.51
C ASN A 162 18.61 2.48 8.98
N GLU A 163 19.71 2.65 8.26
CA GLU A 163 19.71 2.47 6.82
C GLU A 163 19.42 1.00 6.48
N LEU A 164 18.48 0.78 5.55
CA LEU A 164 18.12 -0.56 5.10
C LEU A 164 18.96 -0.91 3.88
N ASP A 165 19.35 -2.18 3.77
CA ASP A 165 19.94 -2.72 2.56
C ASP A 165 19.06 -2.38 1.34
N PRO A 166 19.63 -1.93 0.22
CA PRO A 166 18.86 -1.57 -0.97
C PRO A 166 18.08 -2.78 -1.51
N ILE A 167 16.83 -2.55 -1.94
CA ILE A 167 16.10 -3.48 -2.79
C ILE A 167 16.94 -3.71 -4.06
N SER A 168 17.02 -4.96 -4.52
CA SER A 168 17.84 -5.29 -5.68
C SER A 168 17.30 -4.60 -6.94
N TYR A 169 18.20 -4.30 -7.89
CA TYR A 169 17.81 -3.66 -9.14
C TYR A 169 16.77 -4.48 -9.91
N GLU A 170 16.87 -5.81 -9.86
CA GLU A 170 15.93 -6.72 -10.49
C GLU A 170 14.51 -6.54 -9.93
N VAL A 171 14.36 -6.49 -8.61
CA VAL A 171 13.05 -6.27 -7.96
C VAL A 171 12.50 -4.87 -8.28
N LEU A 172 13.36 -3.84 -8.32
CA LEU A 172 12.94 -2.48 -8.67
C LEU A 172 12.37 -2.38 -10.10
N GLN A 173 12.95 -3.13 -11.03
CA GLN A 173 12.52 -3.17 -12.44
C GLN A 173 11.39 -4.17 -12.69
N GLN A 174 11.18 -5.14 -11.80
CA GLN A 174 10.16 -6.16 -11.94
C GLN A 174 8.76 -5.53 -11.83
N ARG A 175 7.94 -5.76 -12.86
CA ARG A 175 6.50 -5.47 -12.79
C ARG A 175 5.80 -6.56 -11.98
N PRO A 176 4.76 -6.21 -11.20
CA PRO A 176 3.93 -7.23 -10.55
C PRO A 176 3.31 -8.14 -11.61
N ASN A 177 3.22 -9.43 -11.31
CA ASN A 177 2.65 -10.41 -12.22
C ASN A 177 1.14 -10.16 -12.49
N ALA A 178 0.62 -10.76 -13.57
CA ALA A 178 -0.74 -10.50 -14.03
C ALA A 178 -1.81 -10.88 -13.00
N ASN A 179 -1.60 -11.95 -12.22
CA ASN A 179 -2.55 -12.38 -11.19
C ASN A 179 -2.63 -11.35 -10.05
N ALA A 180 -1.48 -10.79 -9.65
CA ALA A 180 -1.43 -9.71 -8.67
C ALA A 180 -2.11 -8.45 -9.19
N VAL A 181 -1.83 -8.04 -10.43
CA VAL A 181 -2.47 -6.87 -11.05
C VAL A 181 -3.99 -7.06 -11.09
N HIS A 182 -4.47 -8.22 -11.54
CA HIS A 182 -5.90 -8.52 -11.58
C HIS A 182 -6.55 -8.49 -10.19
N SER A 183 -5.87 -9.06 -9.19
CA SER A 183 -6.32 -9.01 -7.80
C SER A 183 -6.44 -7.56 -7.30
N MET A 184 -5.43 -6.73 -7.55
CA MET A 184 -5.44 -5.32 -7.16
C MET A 184 -6.49 -4.50 -7.92
N GLU A 185 -6.69 -4.75 -9.22
CA GLU A 185 -7.76 -4.14 -10.02
C GLU A 185 -9.14 -4.42 -9.41
N LYS A 186 -9.36 -5.66 -8.93
CA LYS A 186 -10.61 -6.03 -8.27
C LYS A 186 -10.84 -5.23 -6.98
N VAL A 187 -9.79 -5.05 -6.19
CA VAL A 187 -9.85 -4.21 -4.98
C VAL A 187 -10.16 -2.76 -5.36
N VAL A 188 -9.51 -2.20 -6.39
CA VAL A 188 -9.80 -0.84 -6.86
C VAL A 188 -11.25 -0.69 -7.34
N GLU A 189 -11.78 -1.67 -8.08
CA GLU A 189 -13.17 -1.66 -8.55
C GLU A 189 -14.15 -1.57 -7.37
N ILE A 190 -13.93 -2.38 -6.34
CA ILE A 190 -14.81 -2.47 -5.18
C ILE A 190 -14.66 -1.26 -4.26
N HIS A 191 -13.41 -0.85 -3.98
CA HIS A 191 -13.12 0.18 -3.00
C HIS A 191 -13.08 1.61 -3.56
N GLY A 192 -13.05 1.78 -4.88
CA GLY A 192 -13.03 3.09 -5.53
C GLY A 192 -14.27 3.96 -5.26
N LYS A 193 -15.38 3.36 -4.80
CA LYS A 193 -16.57 4.09 -4.30
C LYS A 193 -16.41 4.62 -2.87
N TYR A 194 -15.51 4.04 -2.08
CA TYR A 194 -15.28 4.41 -0.67
C TYR A 194 -14.06 5.33 -0.52
N TRP A 195 -13.02 5.14 -1.34
CA TRP A 195 -11.72 5.81 -1.21
C TRP A 195 -11.35 6.54 -2.50
N ARG A 196 -11.26 7.88 -2.43
CA ARG A 196 -10.98 8.71 -3.60
C ARG A 196 -9.54 8.57 -4.09
N SER A 197 -8.63 8.26 -3.17
CA SER A 197 -7.20 8.05 -3.44
C SER A 197 -6.95 6.96 -4.50
N LEU A 198 -7.82 5.94 -4.58
CA LEU A 198 -7.66 4.83 -5.52
C LEU A 198 -7.87 5.21 -6.99
N GLN A 199 -8.58 6.30 -7.28
CA GLN A 199 -8.81 6.75 -8.67
C GLN A 199 -7.50 7.12 -9.38
N ARG A 200 -6.49 7.59 -8.64
CA ARG A 200 -5.18 7.96 -9.19
C ARG A 200 -4.30 6.73 -9.38
N SER A 201 -4.28 5.85 -8.38
CA SER A 201 -3.40 4.68 -8.34
C SER A 201 -3.77 3.62 -9.38
N ALA A 202 -5.04 3.55 -9.79
CA ALA A 202 -5.56 2.57 -10.76
C ALA A 202 -4.71 2.48 -12.05
N SER A 203 -4.19 3.61 -12.56
CA SER A 203 -3.42 3.65 -13.81
C SER A 203 -1.98 3.13 -13.70
N THR A 204 -1.55 2.74 -12.50
CA THR A 204 -0.15 2.37 -12.21
C THR A 204 -0.02 0.99 -11.55
N LEU A 205 -1.11 0.21 -11.47
CA LEU A 205 -1.12 -1.11 -10.82
C LEU A 205 -0.07 -2.06 -11.41
N GLY A 206 0.08 -2.07 -12.73
CA GLY A 206 1.05 -2.92 -13.44
C GLY A 206 2.47 -2.34 -13.57
N CYS A 207 2.74 -1.15 -13.03
CA CYS A 207 4.07 -0.55 -13.10
C CYS A 207 5.03 -1.20 -12.11
N SER A 208 6.29 -1.36 -12.52
CA SER A 208 7.38 -1.64 -11.58
C SER A 208 7.59 -0.44 -10.64
N LEU A 209 8.37 -0.64 -9.57
CA LEU A 209 8.66 0.45 -8.65
C LEU A 209 9.45 1.57 -9.33
N SER A 210 10.43 1.23 -10.17
CA SER A 210 11.20 2.20 -10.96
C SER A 210 10.31 3.00 -11.93
N GLU A 211 9.41 2.32 -12.65
CA GLU A 211 8.50 2.97 -13.59
C GLU A 211 7.55 3.94 -12.87
N ALA A 212 7.05 3.55 -11.70
CA ALA A 212 6.18 4.41 -10.90
C ALA A 212 6.92 5.66 -10.39
N LEU A 213 8.14 5.50 -9.85
CA LEU A 213 8.96 6.62 -9.37
C LEU A 213 9.33 7.60 -10.50
N GLN A 214 9.62 7.09 -11.70
CA GLN A 214 9.88 7.93 -12.86
C GLN A 214 8.64 8.75 -13.23
N ARG A 215 7.46 8.12 -13.28
CA ARG A 215 6.20 8.82 -13.56
C ARG A 215 5.89 9.90 -12.52
N ASP A 216 6.07 9.61 -11.24
CA ASP A 216 5.86 10.59 -10.16
C ASP A 216 6.78 11.81 -10.32
N THR A 217 8.02 11.58 -10.74
CA THR A 217 9.00 12.65 -11.01
C THR A 217 8.56 13.50 -12.20
N GLU A 218 8.18 12.86 -13.32
CA GLU A 218 7.69 13.54 -14.52
C GLU A 218 6.40 14.34 -14.24
N GLU A 219 5.49 13.81 -13.44
CA GLU A 219 4.28 14.51 -13.00
C GLU A 219 4.61 15.72 -12.12
N ALA A 220 5.53 15.58 -11.16
CA ALA A 220 5.97 16.68 -10.30
C ALA A 220 6.64 17.82 -11.10
N GLU A 221 7.50 17.47 -12.06
CA GLU A 221 8.13 18.43 -12.97
C GLU A 221 7.07 19.15 -13.84
N THR A 222 6.10 18.41 -14.37
CA THR A 222 5.01 18.99 -15.18
C THR A 222 4.15 19.96 -14.37
N VAL A 223 3.79 19.61 -13.13
CA VAL A 223 3.04 20.49 -12.22
C VAL A 223 3.84 21.76 -11.90
N SER A 224 5.15 21.62 -11.62
CA SER A 224 6.05 22.74 -11.36
C SER A 224 6.15 23.70 -12.56
N ALA A 225 6.25 23.15 -13.78
CA ALA A 225 6.28 23.94 -15.01
C ALA A 225 4.94 24.67 -15.25
N MET A 226 3.80 24.01 -15.06
CA MET A 226 2.47 24.63 -15.19
C MET A 226 2.24 25.75 -14.15
N ALA A 227 2.67 25.55 -12.91
CA ALA A 227 2.62 26.58 -11.88
C ALA A 227 3.42 27.81 -12.29
N SER A 228 4.64 27.63 -12.81
CA SER A 228 5.51 28.71 -13.28
C SER A 228 4.88 29.50 -14.45
N LEU A 229 4.25 28.82 -15.41
CA LEU A 229 3.53 29.46 -16.50
C LEU A 229 2.32 30.28 -16.01
N SER A 230 1.59 29.76 -15.02
CA SER A 230 0.43 30.48 -14.45
C SER A 230 0.82 31.77 -13.73
N VAL A 231 1.97 31.77 -13.04
CA VAL A 231 2.54 32.95 -12.37
C VAL A 231 3.02 33.98 -13.40
N ALA A 232 3.70 33.53 -14.45
CA ALA A 232 4.14 34.40 -15.55
C ALA A 232 2.95 35.08 -16.26
N ASN A 233 1.84 34.35 -16.45
CA ASN A 233 0.63 34.92 -17.05
C ASN A 233 -0.10 35.91 -16.13
N LYS A 234 -0.04 35.73 -14.80
CA LYS A 234 -0.54 36.73 -13.85
C LYS A 234 0.28 38.02 -13.88
N HIS A 235 1.61 37.92 -13.97
CA HIS A 235 2.49 39.10 -14.09
C HIS A 235 2.25 39.89 -15.39
N LYS A 236 2.06 39.21 -16.52
CA LYS A 236 1.70 39.88 -17.78
C LYS A 236 0.36 40.63 -17.69
N ARG A 237 -0.61 40.08 -16.96
CA ARG A 237 -1.95 40.67 -16.83
C ARG A 237 -1.98 41.88 -15.90
N SER A 238 -1.06 41.98 -14.93
CA SER A 238 -0.90 43.17 -14.08
C SER A 238 -0.11 44.31 -14.74
N GLU A 239 0.69 44.03 -15.77
CA GLU A 239 1.41 45.07 -16.53
C GLU A 239 0.52 45.75 -17.60
N GLU A 240 -0.65 45.18 -17.92
CA GLU A 240 -1.60 45.71 -18.91
C GLU A 240 -2.80 46.47 -18.29
N GLU A 241 -2.87 46.66 -16.97
CA GLU A 241 -3.90 47.53 -16.37
C GLU A 241 -3.51 49.01 -16.60
N PRO A 242 -4.34 49.82 -17.30
CA PRO A 242 -4.04 51.23 -17.50
C PRO A 242 -4.21 51.98 -16.18
N MET A 243 -3.17 52.73 -15.78
CA MET A 243 -3.28 53.74 -14.73
C MET A 243 -4.41 54.71 -15.07
N GLU A 244 -5.50 54.69 -14.30
CA GLU A 244 -6.47 55.79 -14.32
C GLU A 244 -5.75 57.06 -13.86
N GLU A 245 -5.57 57.98 -14.80
CA GLU A 245 -4.94 59.28 -14.61
C GLU A 245 -5.84 60.14 -13.70
N GLU A 246 -5.32 60.48 -12.51
CA GLU A 246 -5.92 61.45 -11.59
C GLU A 246 -6.11 62.80 -12.32
N ALA A 247 -7.37 63.13 -12.63
CA ALA A 247 -7.73 64.47 -13.07
C ALA A 247 -7.84 65.40 -11.85
N LEU A 248 -6.81 66.23 -11.66
CA LEU A 248 -6.91 67.48 -10.91
C LEU A 248 -7.96 68.40 -11.57
N ILE A 249 -8.99 68.80 -10.81
CA ILE A 249 -9.49 70.18 -10.55
C ILE A 249 -10.61 70.09 -9.51
#